data_AF-A0A2P2KQC5-F1
#
_entry.id   AF-A0A2P2KQC5-F1
#
_cell.length_a   1.000
_cell.length_b   1.000
_cell.length_c   1.000
_cell.angle_alpha   90.00
_cell.angle_beta   90.00
_cell.angle_gamma   90.00
#
_symmetry.space_group_name_H-M   'P 1'
#
loop_
_entity.id
_entity.type
_entity.pdbx_description
1 polymer ?
#
loop_
_entity_poly.entity_id
_entity_poly.type
_entity_poly.pdbx_seq_one_letter_code
_entity_poly.pdbx_strand_id
1 'polypeptide(L)'
;MATLLSLFCFFLISVASPVVNGQANFTFTPINRDLYHSRIDLLEQIKALVHRHPDKLTVETIKAANKGYQAEITVVTYCRSREENDDSSKFRILLSFGQHGRELITSELALWILSILSGEQFLPSIDMSSLNSTLDKLIIKVVPMENLNGRKLVEEGDLCERRNGRGVDLNRNWSVDWGKKEKDYDPYEENPGSAPFSEPETQIMRKLALSFEPDIWVNVHSGMQALFMPYDHRNTTPEGSAAKQMRSLLSKLNQVHCHNHCMIGSGGGSVGFVLLLPRIIISCKTSLDSTAGALIMVYFPLANISG
;
A
#
# COMPACT_ATOMS: atom_id res chain seq x y z
N MET A 1 55.77 69.87 20.12
CA MET A 1 56.01 68.49 20.61
C MET A 1 54.67 68.01 21.13
N ALA A 2 53.85 67.29 20.35
CA ALA A 2 54.02 65.86 19.99
C ALA A 2 54.16 65.01 21.27
N THR A 3 53.34 63.99 21.58
CA THR A 3 52.32 63.26 20.80
C THR A 3 51.57 62.33 21.76
N LEU A 4 50.25 62.23 21.56
CA LEU A 4 49.34 61.09 21.74
C LEU A 4 49.61 60.03 22.84
N LEU A 5 48.72 59.99 23.83
CA LEU A 5 48.26 58.74 24.45
C LEU A 5 47.45 57.95 23.41
N SER A 6 47.92 56.77 23.01
CA SER A 6 47.15 55.84 22.19
C SER A 6 46.13 55.07 23.05
N LEU A 7 44.85 55.32 22.77
CA LEU A 7 43.73 54.48 23.18
C LEU A 7 43.90 53.06 22.62
N PHE A 8 43.89 52.05 23.49
CA PHE A 8 43.55 50.69 23.12
C PHE A 8 42.02 50.58 23.00
N CYS A 9 41.46 50.92 21.83
CA CYS A 9 40.08 50.58 21.50
C CYS A 9 40.04 49.11 21.04
N PHE A 10 39.55 48.22 21.90
CA PHE A 10 39.09 46.91 21.47
C PHE A 10 37.87 47.10 20.56
N PHE A 11 38.04 46.82 19.26
CA PHE A 11 36.93 46.66 18.32
C PHE A 11 36.24 45.32 18.63
N LEU A 12 35.21 45.34 19.48
CA LEU A 12 34.22 44.27 19.52
C LEU A 12 33.26 44.50 18.35
N ILE A 13 33.56 43.88 17.20
CA ILE A 13 32.58 43.74 16.13
C ILE A 13 31.53 42.75 16.66
N SER A 14 30.40 43.25 17.17
CA SER A 14 29.22 42.42 17.36
C SER A 14 28.73 42.01 15.98
N VAL A 15 29.02 40.78 15.57
CA VAL A 15 28.35 40.16 14.43
C VAL A 15 26.93 39.84 14.92
N ALA A 16 26.04 40.82 14.85
CA ALA A 16 24.63 40.59 14.98
C ALA A 16 24.21 39.79 13.73
N SER A 17 24.16 38.47 13.86
CA SER A 17 23.47 37.64 12.87
C SER A 17 22.04 38.17 12.75
N PRO A 18 21.54 38.48 11.54
CA PRO A 18 20.14 38.79 11.41
C PRO A 18 19.39 37.53 11.82
N VAL A 19 18.55 37.64 12.85
CA VAL A 19 17.50 36.66 13.10
C VAL A 19 16.59 36.76 11.88
N VAL A 20 16.87 35.93 10.88
CA VAL A 20 15.95 35.67 9.77
C VAL A 20 14.77 34.98 10.43
N ASN A 21 13.74 35.74 10.76
CA ASN A 21 12.43 35.23 11.10
C ASN A 21 11.80 34.67 9.82
N GLY A 22 12.38 33.58 9.32
CA GLY A 22 11.84 32.82 8.21
C GLY A 22 10.69 32.00 8.75
N GLN A 23 9.48 32.56 8.71
CA GLN A 23 8.31 31.71 8.50
C GLN A 23 8.57 30.98 7.18
N ALA A 24 9.05 29.74 7.29
CA ALA A 24 9.08 28.84 6.16
C ALA A 24 7.62 28.64 5.76
N ASN A 25 7.15 29.45 4.80
CA ASN A 25 5.93 29.18 4.07
C ASN A 25 6.22 27.90 3.27
N PHE A 26 6.04 26.75 3.92
CA PHE A 26 5.97 25.48 3.23
C PHE A 26 4.72 25.56 2.34
N THR A 27 4.91 25.96 1.08
CA THR A 27 3.92 25.81 0.04
C THR A 27 3.81 24.32 -0.23
N PHE A 28 2.90 23.71 0.49
CA PHE A 28 2.51 22.33 0.28
C PHE A 28 1.95 22.17 -1.13
N THR A 29 2.46 21.20 -1.90
CA THR A 29 1.81 20.82 -3.16
C THR A 29 0.53 20.06 -2.82
N PRO A 30 -0.66 20.60 -3.13
CA PRO A 30 -1.91 19.91 -2.82
C PRO A 30 -2.01 18.60 -3.60
N ILE A 31 -2.76 17.63 -3.06
CA ILE A 31 -3.10 16.41 -3.79
C ILE A 31 -3.85 16.81 -5.06
N ASN A 32 -3.37 16.34 -6.22
CA ASN A 32 -4.04 16.57 -7.49
C ASN A 32 -5.36 15.77 -7.52
N ARG A 33 -6.49 16.48 -7.40
CA ARG A 33 -7.83 15.89 -7.37
C ARG A 33 -8.37 15.49 -8.75
N ASP A 34 -7.69 15.87 -9.82
CA ASP A 34 -7.99 15.35 -11.17
C ASP A 34 -7.44 13.92 -11.35
N LEU A 35 -6.49 13.51 -10.50
CA LEU A 35 -5.84 12.20 -10.56
C LEU A 35 -6.20 11.29 -9.38
N TYR A 36 -6.40 11.86 -8.20
CA TYR A 36 -6.64 11.11 -6.97
C TYR A 36 -7.90 11.58 -6.25
N HIS A 37 -8.81 10.65 -6.05
CA HIS A 37 -10.02 10.86 -5.28
C HIS A 37 -9.70 11.06 -3.80
N SER A 38 -10.57 11.76 -3.08
CA SER A 38 -10.58 11.65 -1.62
C SER A 38 -11.07 10.26 -1.19
N ARG A 39 -10.78 9.84 0.03
CA ARG A 39 -11.24 8.56 0.58
C ARG A 39 -12.76 8.46 0.55
N ILE A 40 -13.45 9.59 0.73
CA ILE A 40 -14.91 9.65 0.71
C ILE A 40 -15.39 9.45 -0.72
N ASP A 41 -14.92 10.27 -1.65
CA ASP A 41 -15.34 10.20 -3.06
C ASP A 41 -15.02 8.83 -3.68
N LEU A 42 -13.84 8.27 -3.38
CA LEU A 42 -13.42 6.96 -3.88
C LEU A 42 -14.36 5.85 -3.40
N LEU A 43 -14.67 5.81 -2.11
CA LEU A 43 -15.57 4.81 -1.55
C LEU A 43 -17.02 5.02 -2.01
N GLU A 44 -17.46 6.25 -2.21
CA GLU A 44 -18.77 6.57 -2.79
C GLU A 44 -18.87 6.09 -4.23
N GLN A 45 -17.85 6.34 -5.06
CA GLN A 45 -17.80 5.83 -6.43
C GLN A 45 -17.80 4.30 -6.49
N ILE A 46 -17.05 3.64 -5.61
CA ILE A 46 -17.08 2.18 -5.51
C ILE A 46 -18.48 1.69 -5.12
N LYS A 47 -19.12 2.29 -4.12
CA LYS A 47 -20.49 1.92 -3.72
C LYS A 47 -21.50 2.17 -4.85
N ALA A 48 -21.36 3.27 -5.59
CA ALA A 48 -22.18 3.57 -6.76
C ALA A 48 -21.96 2.56 -7.90
N LEU A 49 -20.71 2.11 -8.11
CA LEU A 49 -20.39 1.05 -9.05
C LEU A 49 -21.05 -0.28 -8.65
N VAL A 50 -20.97 -0.67 -7.37
CA VAL A 50 -21.65 -1.87 -6.86
C VAL A 50 -23.17 -1.75 -7.03
N HIS A 51 -23.76 -0.58 -6.76
CA HIS A 51 -25.18 -0.35 -6.94
C HIS A 51 -25.66 -0.50 -8.39
N ARG A 52 -24.82 -0.11 -9.37
CA ARG A 52 -25.12 -0.25 -10.80
C ARG A 52 -24.94 -1.68 -11.33
N HIS A 53 -24.13 -2.51 -10.66
CA HIS A 53 -23.83 -3.90 -11.07
C HIS A 53 -24.08 -4.93 -9.96
N PRO A 54 -25.30 -5.00 -9.39
CA PRO A 54 -25.60 -5.89 -8.27
C PRO A 54 -25.61 -7.37 -8.65
N ASP A 55 -25.63 -7.69 -9.95
CA ASP A 55 -25.50 -9.04 -10.51
C ASP A 55 -24.08 -9.60 -10.36
N LYS A 56 -23.05 -8.73 -10.39
CA LYS A 56 -21.64 -9.12 -10.32
C LYS A 56 -20.96 -8.73 -9.02
N LEU A 57 -21.35 -7.60 -8.44
CA LEU A 57 -20.67 -6.99 -7.31
C LEU A 57 -21.57 -6.98 -6.08
N THR A 58 -20.96 -7.21 -4.93
CA THR A 58 -21.55 -6.94 -3.61
C THR A 58 -20.55 -6.19 -2.76
N VAL A 59 -21.03 -5.43 -1.78
CA VAL A 59 -20.18 -4.67 -0.86
C VAL A 59 -20.57 -4.95 0.57
N GLU A 60 -19.57 -5.14 1.42
CA GLU A 60 -19.71 -5.22 2.86
C GLU A 60 -18.72 -4.26 3.53
N THR A 61 -19.03 -3.88 4.76
CA THR A 61 -18.19 -3.01 5.57
C THR A 61 -17.93 -3.71 6.89
N ILE A 62 -16.67 -4.02 7.15
CA ILE A 62 -16.24 -4.68 8.39
C ILE A 62 -15.67 -3.60 9.31
N LYS A 63 -16.15 -3.57 10.55
CA LYS A 63 -15.70 -2.61 11.56
C LYS A 63 -15.07 -3.34 12.74
N ALA A 64 -14.01 -2.76 13.29
CA ALA A 64 -13.38 -3.22 14.51
C ALA A 64 -12.89 -2.03 15.32
N ALA A 65 -12.74 -2.21 16.62
CA ALA A 65 -12.29 -1.17 17.52
C ALA A 65 -11.39 -1.75 18.60
N ASN A 66 -10.37 -1.00 19.02
CA ASN A 66 -9.48 -1.36 20.11
C ASN A 66 -9.00 -0.11 20.84
N LYS A 67 -9.12 -0.08 22.17
CA LYS A 67 -8.61 1.00 23.05
C LYS A 67 -9.02 2.41 22.58
N GLY A 68 -10.28 2.59 22.19
CA GLY A 68 -10.82 3.89 21.74
C GLY A 68 -10.48 4.28 20.30
N TYR A 69 -9.74 3.45 19.56
CA TYR A 69 -9.47 3.62 18.14
C TYR A 69 -10.36 2.68 17.31
N GLN A 70 -10.98 3.20 16.26
CA GLN A 70 -11.91 2.46 15.41
C GLN A 70 -11.36 2.39 13.98
N ALA A 71 -11.51 1.24 13.35
CA ALA A 71 -11.21 1.06 11.93
C ALA A 71 -12.40 0.45 11.20
N GLU A 72 -12.49 0.79 9.93
CA GLU A 72 -13.49 0.34 9.01
C GLU A 72 -12.79 -0.08 7.72
N ILE A 73 -13.12 -1.26 7.19
CA ILE A 73 -12.62 -1.75 5.91
C ILE A 73 -13.82 -2.11 5.04
N THR A 74 -13.89 -1.49 3.86
CA THR A 74 -14.84 -1.86 2.82
C THR A 74 -14.29 -3.05 2.05
N VAL A 75 -15.13 -4.05 1.78
CA VAL A 75 -14.78 -5.22 0.97
C VAL A 75 -15.80 -5.35 -0.14
N VAL A 76 -15.33 -5.39 -1.38
CA VAL A 76 -16.16 -5.61 -2.57
C VAL A 76 -15.92 -7.02 -3.06
N THR A 77 -16.98 -7.81 -3.19
CA THR A 77 -16.89 -9.17 -3.74
C THR A 77 -17.41 -9.17 -5.17
N TYR A 78 -16.58 -9.58 -6.11
CA TYR A 78 -16.94 -9.92 -7.48
C TYR A 78 -17.22 -11.43 -7.58
N CYS A 79 -18.42 -11.76 -8.05
CA CYS A 79 -18.83 -13.11 -8.41
C CYS A 79 -19.98 -13.04 -9.41
N ARG A 80 -19.76 -13.58 -10.62
CA ARG A 80 -20.71 -13.49 -11.74
C ARG A 80 -21.74 -14.62 -11.76
N SER A 81 -21.34 -15.84 -11.40
CA SER A 81 -22.24 -17.00 -11.31
C SER A 81 -22.59 -17.27 -9.85
N ARG A 82 -23.77 -16.87 -9.39
CA ARG A 82 -24.25 -17.17 -8.01
C ARG A 82 -25.05 -18.47 -7.95
N GLU A 83 -24.64 -19.53 -8.66
CA GLU A 83 -25.25 -20.83 -8.44
C GLU A 83 -24.96 -21.27 -6.99
N GLU A 84 -26.01 -21.32 -6.16
CA GLU A 84 -25.96 -21.42 -4.69
C GLU A 84 -25.26 -22.67 -4.14
N ASN A 85 -24.84 -23.62 -4.99
CA ASN A 85 -24.37 -24.93 -4.56
C ASN A 85 -22.91 -25.28 -4.92
N ASP A 86 -22.10 -24.38 -5.49
CA ASP A 86 -20.70 -24.71 -5.84
C ASP A 86 -19.65 -23.58 -5.67
N ASP A 87 -19.81 -22.70 -4.67
CA ASP A 87 -18.75 -21.72 -4.32
C ASP A 87 -17.47 -22.38 -3.73
N SER A 88 -17.52 -23.68 -3.42
CA SER A 88 -16.35 -24.44 -2.96
C SER A 88 -15.36 -24.80 -4.06
N SER A 89 -15.79 -24.85 -5.34
CA SER A 89 -14.90 -25.20 -6.47
C SER A 89 -14.22 -23.99 -7.11
N LYS A 90 -14.69 -22.78 -6.79
CA LYS A 90 -14.19 -21.55 -7.40
C LYS A 90 -12.85 -21.13 -6.81
N PHE A 91 -11.98 -20.64 -7.70
CA PHE A 91 -10.68 -20.12 -7.32
C PHE A 91 -10.82 -18.72 -6.71
N ARG A 92 -10.24 -18.53 -5.53
CA ARG A 92 -10.47 -17.36 -4.67
C ARG A 92 -9.28 -16.43 -4.71
N ILE A 93 -9.51 -15.17 -5.06
CA ILE A 93 -8.48 -14.14 -5.10
C ILE A 93 -8.84 -13.02 -4.13
N LEU A 94 -7.93 -12.70 -3.21
CA LEU A 94 -8.01 -11.51 -2.38
C LEU A 94 -7.07 -10.45 -2.95
N LEU A 95 -7.59 -9.27 -3.29
CA LEU A 95 -6.82 -8.11 -3.69
C LEU A 95 -6.96 -7.04 -2.62
N SER A 96 -5.86 -6.44 -2.20
CA SER A 96 -5.86 -5.46 -1.11
C SER A 96 -4.94 -4.29 -1.41
N PHE A 97 -5.40 -3.10 -1.06
CA PHE A 97 -4.84 -1.82 -1.47
C PHE A 97 -4.89 -0.80 -0.33
N GLY A 98 -4.09 0.26 -0.43
CA GLY A 98 -4.15 1.38 0.50
C GLY A 98 -3.82 1.01 1.95
N GLN A 99 -2.87 0.08 2.15
CA GLN A 99 -2.37 -0.27 3.48
C GLN A 99 -1.50 0.85 4.07
N HIS A 100 -0.68 1.50 3.24
CA HIS A 100 0.04 2.70 3.64
C HIS A 100 -0.72 3.97 3.25
N GLY A 101 -0.86 4.89 4.20
CA GLY A 101 -1.57 6.15 4.02
C GLY A 101 -1.12 6.90 2.78
N ARG A 102 0.17 7.15 2.59
CA ARG A 102 0.71 7.95 1.47
C ARG A 102 0.64 7.33 0.07
N GLU A 103 0.20 6.08 -0.08
CA GLU A 103 0.25 5.36 -1.36
C GLU A 103 -1.07 5.49 -2.16
N LEU A 104 -1.41 6.73 -2.57
CA LEU A 104 -2.71 7.10 -3.18
C LEU A 104 -3.09 6.22 -4.38
N ILE A 105 -2.14 5.97 -5.28
CA ILE A 105 -2.37 5.26 -6.54
C ILE A 105 -2.91 3.84 -6.37
N THR A 106 -2.62 3.19 -5.24
CA THR A 106 -3.06 1.82 -4.98
C THR A 106 -4.59 1.74 -4.89
N SER A 107 -5.23 2.70 -4.22
CA SER A 107 -6.69 2.73 -4.10
C SER A 107 -7.38 3.09 -5.42
N GLU A 108 -6.77 3.97 -6.23
CA GLU A 108 -7.27 4.27 -7.58
C GLU A 108 -7.25 3.03 -8.48
N LEU A 109 -6.17 2.24 -8.39
CA LEU A 109 -6.06 0.97 -9.10
C LEU A 109 -7.17 -0.01 -8.69
N ALA A 110 -7.56 -0.02 -7.41
CA ALA A 110 -8.67 -0.85 -6.95
C ALA A 110 -10.00 -0.46 -7.62
N LEU A 111 -10.31 0.85 -7.69
CA LEU A 111 -11.50 1.35 -8.39
C LEU A 111 -11.44 1.00 -9.90
N TRP A 112 -10.26 1.13 -10.51
CA TRP A 112 -10.07 0.79 -11.92
C TRP A 112 -10.32 -0.71 -12.20
N ILE A 113 -9.74 -1.60 -11.38
CA ILE A 113 -9.96 -3.05 -11.47
C ILE A 113 -11.44 -3.38 -11.31
N LEU A 114 -12.12 -2.80 -10.32
CA LEU A 114 -13.54 -3.01 -10.12
C LEU A 114 -14.38 -2.56 -11.32
N SER A 115 -13.98 -1.45 -11.96
CA SER A 115 -14.65 -0.93 -13.17
C SER A 115 -14.45 -1.84 -14.39
N ILE A 116 -13.30 -2.52 -14.48
CA ILE A 116 -13.05 -3.55 -15.49
C ILE A 116 -13.90 -4.80 -15.21
N LEU A 117 -13.92 -5.25 -13.95
CA LEU A 117 -14.69 -6.44 -13.54
C LEU A 117 -16.20 -6.24 -13.72
N SER A 118 -16.72 -5.04 -13.50
CA SER A 118 -18.12 -4.72 -13.79
C SER A 118 -18.43 -4.61 -15.29
N GLY A 119 -17.41 -4.37 -16.12
CA GLY A 119 -17.54 -4.15 -17.55
C GLY A 119 -17.86 -2.70 -17.93
N GLU A 120 -17.61 -1.73 -17.05
CA GLU A 120 -17.66 -0.30 -17.40
C GLU A 120 -16.37 0.19 -18.08
N GLN A 121 -15.26 -0.50 -17.83
CA GLN A 121 -13.99 -0.25 -18.49
C GLN A 121 -13.47 -1.51 -19.19
N PHE A 122 -12.73 -1.30 -20.27
CA PHE A 122 -12.25 -2.38 -21.12
C PHE A 122 -10.75 -2.30 -21.31
N LEU A 123 -10.09 -3.45 -21.24
CA LEU A 123 -8.67 -3.56 -21.53
C LEU A 123 -8.49 -3.71 -23.05
N PRO A 124 -7.64 -2.88 -23.68
CA PRO A 124 -7.34 -3.04 -25.09
C PRO A 124 -6.68 -4.40 -25.32
N SER A 125 -7.05 -5.07 -26.43
CA SER A 125 -6.44 -6.32 -26.89
C SER A 125 -6.74 -7.58 -26.06
N ILE A 126 -7.78 -7.58 -25.19
CA ILE A 126 -8.24 -8.79 -24.50
C ILE A 126 -9.49 -9.36 -25.17
N ASP A 127 -9.47 -10.65 -25.47
CA ASP A 127 -10.68 -11.39 -25.87
C ASP A 127 -11.62 -11.53 -24.68
N MET A 128 -12.76 -10.83 -24.75
CA MET A 128 -13.78 -10.82 -23.72
C MET A 128 -14.42 -12.20 -23.50
N SER A 129 -14.45 -13.06 -24.53
CA SER A 129 -15.01 -14.42 -24.39
C SER A 129 -14.13 -15.28 -23.47
N SER A 130 -12.84 -15.35 -23.77
CA SER A 130 -11.84 -16.02 -22.93
C SER A 130 -11.80 -15.44 -21.50
N LEU A 131 -11.83 -14.11 -21.37
CA LEU A 131 -11.85 -13.45 -20.06
C LEU A 131 -13.09 -13.84 -19.25
N ASN A 132 -14.29 -13.76 -19.83
CA ASN A 132 -15.54 -14.11 -19.14
C ASN A 132 -15.52 -15.57 -18.66
N SER A 133 -15.08 -16.51 -19.51
CA SER A 133 -14.98 -17.93 -19.13
C SER A 133 -14.02 -18.20 -17.98
N THR A 134 -13.00 -17.33 -17.82
CA THR A 134 -12.08 -17.35 -16.68
C THR A 134 -12.74 -16.75 -15.45
N LEU A 135 -13.35 -15.57 -15.59
CA LEU A 135 -14.02 -14.85 -14.51
C LEU A 135 -15.19 -15.63 -13.89
N ASP A 136 -15.89 -16.46 -14.67
CA ASP A 136 -16.98 -17.32 -14.18
C ASP A 136 -16.51 -18.35 -13.14
N LYS A 137 -15.21 -18.66 -13.12
CA LYS A 137 -14.57 -19.62 -12.19
C LYS A 137 -13.93 -18.95 -10.98
N LEU A 138 -14.04 -17.62 -10.85
CA LEU A 138 -13.37 -16.83 -9.83
C LEU A 138 -14.35 -16.23 -8.83
N ILE A 139 -13.93 -16.18 -7.57
CA ILE A 139 -14.47 -15.23 -6.60
C ILE A 139 -13.33 -14.27 -6.26
N ILE A 140 -13.54 -12.97 -6.46
CA ILE A 140 -12.52 -11.95 -6.19
C ILE A 140 -13.03 -11.04 -5.08
N LYS A 141 -12.36 -11.02 -3.94
CA LYS A 141 -12.57 -10.00 -2.90
C LYS A 141 -11.56 -8.88 -3.08
N VAL A 142 -12.04 -7.65 -3.16
CA VAL A 142 -11.24 -6.44 -3.32
C VAL A 142 -11.40 -5.56 -2.09
N VAL A 143 -10.30 -5.26 -1.42
CA VAL A 143 -10.21 -4.29 -0.33
C VAL A 143 -9.56 -3.01 -0.89
N PRO A 144 -10.35 -2.00 -1.29
CA PRO A 144 -9.82 -0.84 -2.00
C PRO A 144 -8.97 0.08 -1.11
N MET A 145 -9.15 0.03 0.20
CA MET A 145 -8.40 0.82 1.15
C MET A 145 -8.45 0.16 2.53
N GLU A 146 -7.32 -0.38 3.00
CA GLU A 146 -7.20 -0.94 4.35
C GLU A 146 -7.12 0.15 5.43
N ASN A 147 -6.50 1.29 5.11
CA ASN A 147 -6.08 2.30 6.08
C ASN A 147 -6.77 3.65 5.88
N LEU A 148 -8.06 3.73 6.25
CA LEU A 148 -8.84 4.96 6.13
C LEU A 148 -8.32 6.09 7.03
N ASN A 149 -7.84 5.76 8.23
CA ASN A 149 -7.39 6.75 9.21
C ASN A 149 -6.04 7.37 8.82
N GLY A 150 -5.09 6.57 8.33
CA GLY A 150 -3.84 7.07 7.76
C GLY A 150 -4.08 7.89 6.49
N ARG A 151 -4.96 7.43 5.59
CA ARG A 151 -5.38 8.20 4.41
C ARG A 151 -5.97 9.55 4.79
N LYS A 152 -6.78 9.62 5.85
CA LYS A 152 -7.36 10.87 6.33
C LYS A 152 -6.28 11.90 6.68
N LEU A 153 -5.22 11.51 7.40
CA LEU A 153 -4.14 12.44 7.75
C LEU A 153 -3.40 12.94 6.49
N VAL A 154 -3.17 12.06 5.51
CA VAL A 154 -2.59 12.44 4.21
C VAL A 154 -3.44 13.48 3.49
N GLU A 155 -4.76 13.31 3.50
CA GLU A 155 -5.70 14.27 2.91
C GLU A 155 -5.80 15.59 3.67
N GLU A 156 -5.52 15.57 4.98
CA GLU A 156 -5.49 16.75 5.85
C GLU A 156 -4.14 17.50 5.82
N GLY A 157 -3.13 16.95 5.13
CA GLY A 157 -1.86 17.63 4.86
C GLY A 157 -0.61 16.87 5.29
N ASP A 158 -0.73 15.74 6.00
CA ASP A 158 0.42 14.91 6.36
C ASP A 158 0.78 13.93 5.23
N LEU A 159 1.28 14.44 4.10
CA LEU A 159 1.52 13.61 2.89
C LEU A 159 2.47 12.44 3.08
N CYS A 160 3.35 12.51 4.08
CA CYS A 160 4.33 11.46 4.33
C CYS A 160 3.82 10.42 5.33
N GLU A 161 2.60 10.57 5.87
CA GLU A 161 1.99 9.58 6.76
C GLU A 161 1.81 8.24 6.04
N ARG A 162 2.60 7.27 6.48
CA ARG A 162 2.56 5.88 6.02
C ARG A 162 1.63 5.02 6.89
N ARG A 163 1.59 5.31 8.18
CA ARG A 163 1.01 4.46 9.23
C ARG A 163 -0.50 4.65 9.30
N ASN A 164 -1.13 4.03 10.31
CA ASN A 164 -2.58 4.06 10.46
C ASN A 164 -3.17 5.33 11.10
N GLY A 165 -2.41 6.42 11.21
CA GLY A 165 -2.87 7.63 11.88
C GLY A 165 -2.90 7.57 13.41
N ARG A 166 -2.48 6.45 14.01
CA ARG A 166 -2.04 6.40 15.42
C ARG A 166 -0.59 5.93 15.59
N GLY A 167 0.18 5.97 14.50
CA GLY A 167 1.61 5.71 14.50
C GLY A 167 2.02 4.24 14.44
N VAL A 168 1.15 3.34 13.98
CA VAL A 168 1.51 1.92 13.74
C VAL A 168 1.52 1.59 12.25
N ASP A 169 2.60 0.96 11.78
CA ASP A 169 2.68 0.42 10.42
C ASP A 169 1.92 -0.91 10.34
N LEU A 170 0.85 -0.92 9.55
CA LEU A 170 0.01 -2.10 9.34
C LEU A 170 0.79 -3.26 8.69
N ASN A 171 1.78 -2.99 7.84
CA ASN A 171 2.63 -4.01 7.22
C ASN A 171 3.73 -4.54 8.18
N ARG A 172 3.77 -4.05 9.43
CA ARG A 172 4.64 -4.55 10.49
C ARG A 172 3.85 -5.15 11.67
N ASN A 173 2.53 -5.07 11.63
CA ASN A 173 1.65 -5.51 12.72
C ASN A 173 1.15 -6.97 12.61
N TRP A 174 1.70 -7.75 11.69
CA TRP A 174 1.40 -9.18 11.54
C TRP A 174 2.19 -10.04 12.54
N SER A 175 1.71 -11.25 12.88
CA SER A 175 2.39 -12.13 13.84
C SER A 175 3.70 -12.74 13.34
N VAL A 176 3.88 -12.83 12.04
CA VAL A 176 5.08 -13.42 11.42
C VAL A 176 6.28 -12.52 11.68
N ASP A 177 7.27 -13.03 12.43
CA ASP A 177 8.48 -12.31 12.85
C ASP A 177 8.20 -10.92 13.47
N TRP A 178 7.08 -10.80 14.19
CA TRP A 178 6.67 -9.53 14.81
C TRP A 178 7.75 -8.96 15.74
N GLY A 179 7.98 -7.65 15.62
CA GLY A 179 8.96 -6.93 16.45
C GLY A 179 10.42 -7.14 16.03
N LYS A 180 10.68 -7.98 15.01
CA LYS A 180 12.00 -8.07 14.38
C LYS A 180 12.32 -6.76 13.65
N LYS A 181 13.52 -6.24 13.89
CA LYS A 181 14.02 -5.00 13.28
C LYS A 181 15.16 -5.34 12.35
N GLU A 182 15.00 -5.01 11.08
CA GLU A 182 16.06 -5.14 10.08
C GLU A 182 17.09 -4.01 10.25
N LYS A 183 18.22 -4.12 9.53
CA LYS A 183 19.35 -3.19 9.70
C LYS A 183 19.00 -1.74 9.35
N ASP A 184 18.08 -1.56 8.41
CA ASP A 184 17.58 -0.30 7.88
C ASP A 184 16.27 0.15 8.55
N TYR A 185 15.91 -0.44 9.69
CA TYR A 185 14.67 -0.16 10.41
C TYR A 185 14.49 1.32 10.76
N ASP A 186 13.37 1.90 10.33
CA ASP A 186 12.96 3.25 10.72
C ASP A 186 11.91 3.19 11.86
N PRO A 187 12.26 3.55 13.10
CA PRO A 187 11.32 3.50 14.22
C PRO A 187 10.14 4.46 14.08
N TYR A 188 10.28 5.53 13.28
CA TYR A 188 9.18 6.45 13.02
C TYR A 188 8.19 5.80 12.06
N GLU A 189 8.64 5.26 10.94
CA GLU A 189 7.75 4.75 9.89
C GLU A 189 7.29 3.31 10.09
N GLU A 190 8.12 2.46 10.72
CA GLU A 190 7.94 1.00 10.77
C GLU A 190 7.59 0.48 12.16
N ASN A 191 6.99 1.31 13.02
CA ASN A 191 6.53 0.88 14.33
C ASN A 191 5.53 -0.30 14.21
N PRO A 192 5.84 -1.51 14.72
CA PRO A 192 5.00 -2.70 14.55
C PRO A 192 3.79 -2.74 15.49
N GLY A 193 3.62 -1.74 16.36
CA GLY A 193 2.57 -1.70 17.37
C GLY A 193 2.98 -2.35 18.69
N SER A 194 2.01 -2.66 19.54
CA SER A 194 2.25 -3.16 20.91
C SER A 194 2.29 -4.68 21.05
N ALA A 195 1.70 -5.38 20.09
CA ALA A 195 1.68 -6.83 19.95
C ALA A 195 1.29 -7.18 18.50
N PRO A 196 1.49 -8.44 18.05
CA PRO A 196 0.86 -8.93 16.83
C PRO A 196 -0.64 -8.62 16.80
N PHE A 197 -1.13 -8.15 15.66
CA PHE A 197 -2.54 -7.82 15.47
C PHE A 197 -3.07 -6.85 16.53
N SER A 198 -2.24 -5.91 17.03
CA SER A 198 -2.72 -4.87 17.95
C SER A 198 -3.67 -3.86 17.28
N GLU A 199 -3.63 -3.76 15.95
CA GLU A 199 -4.43 -2.82 15.17
C GLU A 199 -5.74 -3.46 14.69
N PRO A 200 -6.89 -2.76 14.79
CA PRO A 200 -8.15 -3.30 14.31
C PRO A 200 -8.16 -3.56 12.79
N GLU A 201 -7.41 -2.80 11.99
CA GLU A 201 -7.27 -3.03 10.54
C GLU A 201 -6.67 -4.41 10.24
N THR A 202 -5.55 -4.76 10.88
CA THR A 202 -4.89 -6.06 10.66
C THR A 202 -5.71 -7.21 11.23
N GLN A 203 -6.46 -6.99 12.32
CA GLN A 203 -7.43 -7.97 12.82
C GLN A 203 -8.55 -8.25 11.81
N ILE A 204 -9.09 -7.21 11.17
CA ILE A 204 -10.11 -7.35 10.12
C ILE A 204 -9.53 -8.14 8.95
N MET A 205 -8.36 -7.75 8.43
CA MET A 205 -7.73 -8.43 7.30
C MET A 205 -7.39 -9.89 7.60
N ARG A 206 -6.91 -10.20 8.82
CA ARG A 206 -6.71 -11.58 9.27
C ARG A 206 -8.01 -12.37 9.27
N LYS A 207 -9.08 -11.82 9.85
CA LYS A 207 -10.39 -12.49 9.89
C LYS A 207 -10.91 -12.72 8.46
N LEU A 208 -10.77 -11.73 7.59
CA LEU A 208 -11.16 -11.82 6.19
C LEU A 208 -10.40 -12.96 5.50
N ALA A 209 -9.07 -12.99 5.60
CA ALA A 209 -8.24 -14.03 4.99
C ALA A 209 -8.56 -15.44 5.51
N LEU A 210 -8.75 -15.60 6.82
CA LEU A 210 -9.11 -16.90 7.43
C LEU A 210 -10.52 -17.36 7.05
N SER A 211 -11.48 -16.44 6.91
CA SER A 211 -12.85 -16.78 6.53
C SER A 211 -13.02 -17.03 5.04
N PHE A 212 -12.24 -16.33 4.22
CA PHE A 212 -12.35 -16.40 2.77
C PHE A 212 -11.49 -17.52 2.18
N GLU A 213 -10.37 -17.87 2.83
CA GLU A 213 -9.42 -18.90 2.37
C GLU A 213 -9.01 -18.66 0.91
N PRO A 214 -8.38 -17.51 0.59
CA PRO A 214 -7.99 -17.21 -0.79
C PRO A 214 -6.93 -18.20 -1.29
N ASP A 215 -6.96 -18.58 -2.57
CA ASP A 215 -5.86 -19.30 -3.21
C ASP A 215 -4.67 -18.36 -3.48
N ILE A 216 -4.98 -17.09 -3.82
CA ILE A 216 -4.01 -16.02 -4.04
C ILE A 216 -4.45 -14.78 -3.27
N TRP A 217 -3.53 -14.16 -2.55
CA TRP A 217 -3.70 -12.86 -1.96
C TRP A 217 -2.66 -11.88 -2.50
N VAL A 218 -3.11 -10.85 -3.22
CA VAL A 218 -2.25 -9.77 -3.68
C VAL A 218 -2.45 -8.54 -2.80
N ASN A 219 -1.35 -8.00 -2.29
CA ASN A 219 -1.31 -6.74 -1.56
C ASN A 219 -0.47 -5.75 -2.37
N VAL A 220 -1.07 -4.62 -2.73
CA VAL A 220 -0.50 -3.68 -3.70
C VAL A 220 -0.07 -2.41 -3.00
N HIS A 221 1.17 -2.05 -3.27
CA HIS A 221 1.88 -0.89 -2.78
C HIS A 221 2.35 0.00 -3.94
N SER A 222 2.99 1.12 -3.61
CA SER A 222 3.59 2.01 -4.61
C SER A 222 4.93 2.58 -4.16
N GLY A 223 5.69 3.12 -5.12
CA GLY A 223 7.00 3.74 -4.87
C GLY A 223 8.17 2.93 -5.42
N MET A 224 7.92 1.74 -5.97
CA MET A 224 8.93 0.88 -6.56
C MET A 224 8.31 -0.01 -7.64
N GLN A 225 9.01 -0.17 -8.76
CA GLN A 225 8.63 -1.14 -9.79
C GLN A 225 9.16 -2.52 -9.40
N ALA A 226 8.35 -3.31 -8.70
CA ALA A 226 8.75 -4.64 -8.24
C ALA A 226 7.56 -5.60 -8.09
N LEU A 227 7.88 -6.89 -8.16
CA LEU A 227 6.97 -8.01 -8.01
C LEU A 227 7.53 -8.94 -6.93
N PHE A 228 6.99 -8.84 -5.72
CA PHE A 228 7.47 -9.64 -4.60
C PHE A 228 6.68 -10.91 -4.40
N MET A 229 7.40 -11.90 -3.90
CA MET A 229 6.87 -13.10 -3.28
C MET A 229 7.38 -13.16 -1.84
N PRO A 230 6.78 -14.01 -0.99
CA PRO A 230 7.30 -14.20 0.35
C PRO A 230 8.79 -14.59 0.33
N TYR A 231 9.54 -14.35 1.41
CA TYR A 231 9.09 -13.64 2.60
C TYR A 231 9.26 -12.12 2.47
N ASP A 232 8.32 -11.34 2.99
CA ASP A 232 8.47 -9.87 3.00
C ASP A 232 9.49 -9.40 4.06
N HIS A 233 9.74 -10.19 5.10
CA HIS A 233 10.60 -9.83 6.23
C HIS A 233 11.96 -10.55 6.24
N ARG A 234 12.29 -11.31 5.19
CA ARG A 234 13.59 -12.01 5.07
C ARG A 234 14.13 -11.86 3.67
N ASN A 235 15.45 -11.81 3.52
CA ASN A 235 16.13 -11.88 2.22
C ASN A 235 16.20 -13.32 1.68
N THR A 236 15.08 -14.04 1.73
CA THR A 236 14.95 -15.42 1.27
C THR A 236 13.53 -15.67 0.78
N THR A 237 13.39 -16.50 -0.24
CA THR A 237 12.08 -16.96 -0.71
C THR A 237 11.76 -18.37 -0.19
N PRO A 238 10.49 -18.74 0.02
CA PRO A 238 10.10 -20.10 0.29
C PRO A 238 10.59 -21.06 -0.80
N GLU A 239 10.80 -22.30 -0.38
CA GLU A 239 11.08 -23.43 -1.28
C GLU A 239 9.80 -24.20 -1.58
N GLY A 240 9.85 -25.11 -2.56
CA GLY A 240 8.75 -26.01 -2.90
C GLY A 240 8.01 -25.67 -4.21
N SER A 241 7.04 -26.49 -4.58
CA SER A 241 6.32 -26.40 -5.85
C SER A 241 5.52 -25.11 -5.99
N ALA A 242 4.79 -24.70 -4.95
CA ALA A 242 4.02 -23.46 -4.93
C ALA A 242 4.91 -22.22 -5.12
N ALA A 243 6.06 -22.16 -4.45
CA ALA A 243 7.02 -21.07 -4.60
C ALA A 243 7.63 -21.02 -6.02
N LYS A 244 7.91 -22.17 -6.62
CA LYS A 244 8.37 -22.26 -8.03
C LYS A 244 7.30 -21.78 -9.01
N GLN A 245 6.04 -22.15 -8.81
CA GLN A 245 4.92 -21.70 -9.63
C GLN A 245 4.74 -20.18 -9.55
N MET A 246 4.75 -19.64 -8.33
CA MET A 246 4.71 -18.20 -8.09
C MET A 246 5.86 -17.48 -8.76
N ARG A 247 7.11 -17.93 -8.57
CA ARG A 247 8.28 -17.34 -9.25
C ARG A 247 8.13 -17.36 -10.77
N SER A 248 7.65 -18.47 -11.34
CA SER A 248 7.40 -18.58 -12.79
C SER A 248 6.34 -17.58 -13.26
N LEU A 249 5.26 -17.40 -12.51
CA LEU A 249 4.23 -16.40 -12.79
C LEU A 249 4.82 -14.98 -12.73
N LEU A 250 5.55 -14.63 -11.68
CA LEU A 250 6.17 -13.31 -11.53
C LEU A 250 7.19 -13.03 -12.65
N SER A 251 7.99 -14.03 -13.05
CA SER A 251 8.93 -13.89 -14.17
C SER A 251 8.22 -13.63 -15.49
N LYS A 252 7.10 -14.32 -15.77
CA LYS A 252 6.28 -14.06 -16.96
C LYS A 252 5.69 -12.65 -16.94
N LEU A 253 5.15 -12.23 -15.80
CA LEU A 253 4.60 -10.87 -15.64
C LEU A 253 5.67 -9.80 -15.83
N ASN A 254 6.87 -10.00 -15.26
CA ASN A 254 7.99 -9.09 -15.44
C ASN A 254 8.42 -8.99 -16.91
N GLN A 255 8.46 -10.12 -17.62
CA GLN A 255 8.79 -10.13 -19.04
C GLN A 255 7.75 -9.37 -19.88
N VAL A 256 6.46 -9.63 -19.65
CA VAL A 256 5.36 -9.11 -20.49
C VAL A 256 5.02 -7.66 -20.16
N HIS A 257 4.99 -7.29 -18.87
CA HIS A 257 4.47 -5.99 -18.44
C HIS A 257 5.55 -5.03 -17.92
N CYS A 258 6.67 -5.56 -17.44
CA CYS A 258 7.76 -4.73 -16.93
C CYS A 258 8.99 -4.71 -17.86
N HIS A 259 8.99 -5.44 -18.98
CA HIS A 259 10.14 -5.60 -19.87
C HIS A 259 11.43 -6.02 -19.14
N ASN A 260 11.30 -6.89 -18.12
CA ASN A 260 12.38 -7.33 -17.22
C ASN A 260 12.97 -6.24 -16.31
N HIS A 261 12.31 -5.09 -16.16
CA HIS A 261 12.75 -4.03 -15.25
C HIS A 261 12.25 -4.21 -13.81
N CYS A 262 11.20 -5.00 -13.58
CA CYS A 262 10.72 -5.25 -12.21
C CYS A 262 11.73 -6.12 -11.46
N MET A 263 12.02 -5.75 -10.21
CA MET A 263 12.71 -6.66 -9.30
C MET A 263 11.77 -7.80 -8.91
N ILE A 264 12.29 -9.03 -8.88
CA ILE A 264 11.57 -10.21 -8.40
C ILE A 264 12.34 -10.81 -7.22
N GLY A 265 11.63 -11.11 -6.13
CA GLY A 265 12.24 -11.78 -4.99
C GLY A 265 11.45 -11.58 -3.71
N SER A 266 12.13 -11.81 -2.60
CA SER A 266 11.63 -11.53 -1.26
C SER A 266 11.63 -10.03 -0.98
N GLY A 267 10.55 -9.47 -0.46
CA GLY A 267 10.48 -8.04 -0.11
C GLY A 267 11.61 -7.61 0.83
N GLY A 268 11.93 -8.39 1.86
CA GLY A 268 12.99 -8.08 2.83
C GLY A 268 14.41 -8.19 2.26
N GLY A 269 14.54 -8.81 1.09
CA GLY A 269 15.79 -8.87 0.34
C GLY A 269 15.94 -7.80 -0.72
N SER A 270 14.82 -7.41 -1.34
CA SER A 270 14.80 -6.47 -2.45
C SER A 270 14.55 -5.02 -2.01
N VAL A 271 13.87 -4.80 -0.88
CA VAL A 271 13.64 -3.47 -0.32
C VAL A 271 14.77 -3.07 0.63
N GLY A 272 15.25 -4.01 1.47
CA GLY A 272 16.36 -3.79 2.41
C GLY A 272 17.73 -3.53 1.75
N PHE A 273 17.87 -3.80 0.45
CA PHE A 273 19.06 -3.45 -0.33
C PHE A 273 18.91 -2.14 -1.13
N VAL A 274 17.67 -1.73 -1.42
CA VAL A 274 17.39 -0.59 -2.31
C VAL A 274 17.38 0.75 -1.59
N LEU A 275 17.38 0.76 -0.25
CA LEU A 275 17.70 1.94 0.56
C LEU A 275 19.18 2.39 0.44
N LEU A 276 20.05 1.67 -0.28
CA LEU A 276 21.48 1.98 -0.43
C LEU A 276 21.95 2.38 -1.84
N LEU A 277 21.06 2.62 -2.81
CA LEU A 277 21.46 3.10 -4.14
C LEU A 277 20.77 4.41 -4.52
N PRO A 278 21.49 5.42 -5.07
CA PRO A 278 20.93 6.74 -5.36
C PRO A 278 20.16 6.69 -6.69
N ARG A 279 18.98 6.08 -6.68
CA ARG A 279 17.97 6.24 -7.74
C ARG A 279 16.60 6.32 -7.09
N ILE A 280 16.27 7.55 -6.68
CA ILE A 280 14.94 8.14 -6.45
C ILE A 280 13.85 7.09 -6.16
N ILE A 281 13.71 6.78 -4.88
CA ILE A 281 12.46 6.33 -4.27
C ILE A 281 12.11 7.45 -3.29
N ILE A 282 10.90 7.98 -3.42
CA ILE A 282 10.35 9.19 -2.79
C ILE A 282 10.94 9.43 -1.39
N SER A 283 12.08 10.13 -1.36
CA SER A 283 12.53 10.87 -0.19
C SER A 283 11.51 11.98 -0.01
N CYS A 284 11.06 12.23 1.22
CA CYS A 284 10.02 13.22 1.56
C CYS A 284 10.49 14.64 1.12
N LYS A 285 10.34 14.90 -0.18
CA LYS A 285 10.62 16.10 -0.94
C LYS A 285 9.80 15.99 -2.23
N THR A 286 8.53 16.36 -2.10
CA THR A 286 7.64 16.89 -3.15
C THR A 286 8.08 16.65 -4.60
N SER A 287 7.71 15.51 -5.17
CA SER A 287 7.39 15.41 -6.60
C SER A 287 6.37 14.28 -6.82
N LEU A 288 5.10 14.66 -6.91
CA LEU A 288 4.03 13.81 -7.44
C LEU A 288 4.22 13.73 -8.96
N ASP A 289 5.14 12.89 -9.40
CA ASP A 289 5.36 12.62 -10.82
C ASP A 289 4.71 11.27 -11.19
N SER A 290 4.08 11.21 -12.36
CA SER A 290 3.25 10.09 -12.85
C SER A 290 4.04 8.83 -13.23
N THR A 291 5.28 8.71 -12.77
CA THR A 291 6.21 7.60 -13.04
C THR A 291 6.32 6.61 -11.88
N ALA A 292 5.48 6.75 -10.84
CA ALA A 292 5.47 5.83 -9.71
C ALA A 292 5.08 4.40 -10.14
N GLY A 293 6.06 3.50 -10.21
CA GLY A 293 5.82 2.08 -10.39
C GLY A 293 4.96 1.51 -9.25
N ALA A 294 4.01 0.65 -9.60
CA ALA A 294 3.28 -0.15 -8.63
C ALA A 294 4.18 -1.27 -8.10
N LEU A 295 4.20 -1.44 -6.79
CA LEU A 295 4.80 -2.58 -6.12
C LEU A 295 3.68 -3.60 -5.88
N ILE A 296 3.79 -4.78 -6.49
CA ILE A 296 2.79 -5.85 -6.30
C ILE A 296 3.42 -6.91 -5.41
N MET A 297 2.91 -7.08 -4.20
CA MET A 297 3.25 -8.21 -3.34
C MET A 297 2.21 -9.30 -3.53
N VAL A 298 2.64 -10.47 -4.01
CA VAL A 298 1.76 -11.64 -4.17
C VAL A 298 2.06 -12.62 -3.04
N TYR A 299 1.11 -12.78 -2.14
CA TYR A 299 1.09 -13.79 -1.10
C TYR A 299 0.27 -15.00 -1.59
N PHE A 300 0.84 -16.19 -1.47
CA PHE A 300 0.06 -17.43 -1.44
C PHE A 300 -0.08 -17.78 0.04
N PRO A 301 -1.26 -18.20 0.53
CA PRO A 301 -1.41 -18.62 1.93
C PRO A 301 -0.59 -19.89 2.17
N LEU A 302 0.66 -19.70 2.56
CA LEU A 302 1.49 -20.74 3.13
C LEU A 302 1.19 -20.76 4.64
N ALA A 303 0.19 -21.57 5.02
CA ALA A 303 -0.08 -22.20 6.33
C ALA A 303 0.06 -21.42 7.67
N ASN A 304 0.51 -20.17 7.73
CA ASN A 304 0.93 -19.50 8.98
C ASN A 304 0.15 -18.23 9.34
N ILE A 305 -1.09 -18.07 8.87
CA ILE A 305 -2.00 -16.97 9.31
C ILE A 305 -2.59 -17.26 10.72
N SER A 306 -2.35 -18.47 11.24
CA SER A 306 -2.98 -19.03 12.44
C SER A 306 -2.23 -18.79 13.77
N GLY A 307 -1.04 -18.18 13.76
CA GLY A 307 -0.25 -17.88 14.97
C GLY A 307 -0.62 -16.55 15.62
#